data_AF-A0A7J3W778-F1
#
_entry.id   AF-A0A7J3W778-F1
#
_cell.length_a   1.000
_cell.length_b   1.000
_cell.length_c   1.000
_cell.angle_alpha   90.00
_cell.angle_beta   90.00
_cell.angle_gamma   90.00
#
_symmetry.space_group_name_H-M   'P 1'
#
loop_
_entity.id
_entity.type
_entity.pdbx_description
1 polymer ?
#
loop_
_entity_poly.entity_id
_entity_poly.type
_entity_poly.pdbx_seq_one_letter_code
_entity_poly.pdbx_strand_id
1 'polypeptide(L)'
;MTVNEGLEILREVENLKQMGIFTEDRLVVGLARLGYDDFKVKGGRLDEIIREDFGEPPHCIIVPGALHFLEIEALMKLAGVRKSHVESIPRFRGFIELDVLDRYINGVKNVFREMKILGESRGMSNRELNLALEWARNYYDDSIAFKLKGDLVSSLIAIAYCEGILEGLRLRKFVDFKWEGER
;
A
#
# COMPACT_ATOMS: atom_id res chain seq x y z
N MET A 1 -23.08 17.27 3.14
CA MET A 1 -21.65 17.04 2.98
C MET A 1 -21.16 17.88 1.82
N THR A 2 -20.30 18.86 2.10
CA THR A 2 -19.63 19.69 1.10
C THR A 2 -18.39 18.98 0.54
N VAL A 3 -17.79 19.54 -0.52
CA VAL A 3 -16.48 19.09 -1.00
C VAL A 3 -15.44 19.18 0.13
N ASN A 4 -15.40 20.29 0.87
CA ASN A 4 -14.42 20.54 1.92
C ASN A 4 -14.55 19.52 3.06
N GLU A 5 -15.77 19.26 3.52
CA GLU A 5 -16.04 18.24 4.56
C GLU A 5 -15.60 16.84 4.10
N GLY A 6 -15.90 16.46 2.84
CA GLY A 6 -15.48 15.17 2.32
C GLY A 6 -13.96 15.04 2.19
N LEU A 7 -13.28 16.11 1.77
CA LEU A 7 -11.81 16.16 1.69
C LEU A 7 -11.16 16.11 3.09
N GLU A 8 -11.74 16.76 4.09
CA GLU A 8 -11.28 16.69 5.49
C GLU A 8 -11.36 15.27 6.05
N ILE A 9 -12.48 14.57 5.84
CA ILE A 9 -12.63 13.18 6.27
C ILE A 9 -11.56 12.28 5.62
N LEU A 10 -11.32 12.44 4.31
CA LEU A 10 -10.29 11.67 3.61
C LEU A 10 -8.88 12.00 4.14
N ARG A 11 -8.60 13.26 4.46
CA ARG A 11 -7.33 13.70 5.07
C ARG A 11 -7.15 13.11 6.48
N GLU A 12 -8.20 13.07 7.29
CA GLU A 12 -8.16 12.42 8.60
C GLU A 12 -7.90 10.92 8.50
N VAL A 13 -8.56 10.23 7.55
CA VAL A 13 -8.32 8.82 7.28
C VAL A 13 -6.86 8.57 6.88
N GLU A 14 -6.29 9.41 6.02
CA GLU A 14 -4.86 9.33 5.69
C GLU A 14 -3.97 9.52 6.92
N ASN A 15 -4.25 10.50 7.78
CA ASN A 15 -3.47 10.69 9.02
C ASN A 15 -3.53 9.48 9.96
N LEU A 16 -4.66 8.77 9.99
CA LEU A 16 -4.83 7.54 10.76
C LEU A 16 -4.15 6.33 10.12
N LYS A 17 -4.20 6.22 8.79
CA LYS A 17 -3.73 5.05 8.03
C LYS A 17 -2.28 5.15 7.58
N GLN A 18 -1.73 6.36 7.45
CA GLN A 18 -0.35 6.65 7.06
C GLN A 18 0.10 5.90 5.79
N MET A 19 -0.80 5.79 4.80
CA MET A 19 -0.55 5.04 3.57
C MET A 19 0.18 5.88 2.51
N GLY A 20 0.25 7.20 2.70
CA GLY A 20 0.84 8.15 1.76
C GLY A 20 0.07 8.26 0.44
N ILE A 21 -1.24 8.01 0.44
CA ILE A 21 -2.07 7.95 -0.78
C ILE A 21 -2.89 9.22 -1.02
N PHE A 22 -3.20 9.93 0.06
CA PHE A 22 -4.04 11.13 0.04
C PHE A 22 -3.35 12.30 0.75
N THR A 23 -2.15 12.62 0.27
CA THR A 23 -1.28 13.69 0.77
C THR A 23 -1.73 15.08 0.31
N GLU A 24 -1.18 16.13 0.92
CA GLU A 24 -1.52 17.54 0.62
C GLU A 24 -1.25 17.95 -0.84
N ASP A 25 -0.35 17.28 -1.54
CA ASP A 25 -0.07 17.49 -2.96
C ASP A 25 -0.97 16.66 -3.90
N ARG A 26 -1.85 15.81 -3.36
CA ARG A 26 -2.71 14.95 -4.17
C ARG A 26 -3.62 15.76 -5.09
N LEU A 27 -3.63 15.42 -6.38
CA LEU A 27 -4.59 16.00 -7.32
C LEU A 27 -6.02 15.57 -6.94
N VAL A 28 -6.88 16.56 -6.73
CA VAL A 28 -8.30 16.40 -6.46
C VAL A 28 -9.10 17.38 -7.32
N VAL A 29 -10.35 17.02 -7.63
CA VAL A 29 -11.30 17.89 -8.32
C VAL A 29 -12.57 17.96 -7.49
N GLY A 30 -12.91 19.17 -7.06
CA GLY A 30 -14.19 19.47 -6.44
C GLY A 30 -15.18 19.97 -7.49
N LEU A 31 -16.45 19.58 -7.33
CA LEU A 31 -17.54 19.99 -8.19
C LEU A 31 -18.75 20.36 -7.33
N ALA A 32 -19.50 21.35 -7.78
CA ALA A 32 -20.78 21.71 -7.22
C ALA A 32 -21.77 22.11 -8.32
N ARG A 33 -23.04 21.75 -8.10
CA ARG A 33 -24.19 22.15 -8.92
C ARG A 33 -24.01 21.85 -10.41
N LEU A 34 -23.39 20.72 -10.76
CA LEU A 34 -23.29 20.29 -12.15
C LEU A 34 -24.68 20.23 -12.80
N GLY A 35 -24.82 20.89 -13.95
CA GLY A 35 -26.08 21.00 -14.68
C GLY A 35 -26.92 22.24 -14.34
N TYR A 36 -26.49 23.08 -13.38
CA TYR A 36 -27.07 24.38 -13.08
C TYR A 36 -26.26 25.50 -13.75
N ASP A 37 -26.85 26.70 -13.89
CA ASP A 37 -26.17 27.86 -14.50
C ASP A 37 -24.98 28.36 -13.66
N ASP A 38 -25.02 28.12 -12.36
CA ASP A 38 -24.02 28.54 -11.37
C ASP A 38 -23.13 27.38 -10.88
N PHE A 39 -22.90 26.39 -11.76
CA PHE A 39 -22.01 25.28 -11.46
C PHE A 39 -20.56 25.73 -11.24
N LYS A 40 -19.83 25.01 -10.37
CA LYS A 40 -18.40 25.21 -10.15
C LYS A 40 -17.65 23.89 -10.31
N VAL A 41 -16.55 23.91 -11.07
CA VAL A 41 -15.59 22.81 -11.20
C VAL A 41 -14.20 23.38 -10.95
N LYS A 42 -13.48 22.81 -9.98
CA LYS A 42 -12.14 23.28 -9.63
C LYS A 42 -11.26 22.10 -9.25
N GLY A 43 -10.12 21.99 -9.92
CA GLY A 43 -9.14 20.94 -9.72
C GLY A 43 -7.76 21.52 -9.37
N GLY A 44 -7.05 20.82 -8.50
CA GLY A 44 -5.79 21.30 -7.93
C GLY A 44 -5.24 20.36 -6.87
N ARG A 45 -4.20 20.82 -6.19
CA ARG A 45 -3.65 20.09 -5.03
C ARG A 45 -4.67 20.11 -3.88
N LEU A 46 -4.65 19.08 -3.04
CA LEU A 46 -5.57 18.96 -1.90
C LEU A 46 -5.56 20.21 -1.02
N ASP A 47 -4.37 20.74 -0.70
CA ASP A 47 -4.20 21.95 0.12
C ASP A 47 -4.80 23.22 -0.50
N GLU A 48 -4.88 23.29 -1.83
CA GLU A 48 -5.53 24.37 -2.57
C GLU A 48 -7.05 24.18 -2.57
N ILE A 49 -7.52 22.98 -2.94
CA ILE A 49 -8.95 22.70 -3.18
C ILE A 49 -9.75 22.65 -1.89
N ILE A 50 -9.17 22.21 -0.78
CA ILE A 50 -9.87 22.17 0.51
C ILE A 50 -10.22 23.57 1.06
N ARG A 51 -9.63 24.64 0.51
CA ARG A 51 -9.89 26.03 0.88
C ARG A 51 -10.83 26.75 -0.09
N GLU A 52 -11.23 26.09 -1.17
CA GLU A 52 -12.12 26.66 -2.17
C GLU A 52 -13.58 26.63 -1.69
N ASP A 53 -14.30 27.72 -1.92
CA ASP A 53 -15.75 27.78 -1.73
C ASP A 53 -16.45 27.22 -2.97
N PHE A 54 -17.14 26.10 -2.81
CA PHE A 54 -17.89 25.45 -3.88
C PHE A 54 -19.36 25.91 -3.96
N GLY A 55 -19.82 26.75 -3.04
CA GLY A 55 -21.21 27.19 -2.96
C GLY A 55 -22.16 26.08 -2.51
N GLU A 56 -23.39 26.13 -3.01
CA GLU A 56 -24.48 25.26 -2.58
C GLU A 56 -24.41 23.83 -3.19
N PRO A 57 -25.07 22.83 -2.58
CA PRO A 57 -25.16 21.48 -3.14
C PRO A 57 -25.94 21.41 -4.47
N PRO A 58 -25.83 20.29 -5.22
CA PRO A 58 -25.10 19.04 -4.89
C PRO A 58 -23.59 19.14 -5.11
N HIS A 59 -22.82 18.51 -4.22
CA HIS A 59 -21.36 18.43 -4.30
C HIS A 59 -20.87 17.06 -4.80
N CYS A 60 -19.71 17.05 -5.46
CA CYS A 60 -19.01 15.84 -5.88
C CYS A 60 -17.49 16.06 -5.75
N ILE A 61 -16.77 14.99 -5.41
CA ILE A 61 -15.31 14.96 -5.34
C ILE A 61 -14.83 13.88 -6.31
N ILE A 62 -13.82 14.20 -7.12
CA ILE A 62 -13.12 13.23 -7.97
C ILE A 62 -11.66 13.21 -7.54
N VAL A 63 -11.15 12.00 -7.26
CA VAL A 63 -9.73 11.74 -6.96
C VAL A 63 -9.14 10.91 -8.09
N PRO A 64 -8.45 11.51 -9.07
CA PRO A 64 -8.05 10.80 -10.28
C PRO A 64 -6.92 9.80 -10.02
N GLY A 65 -6.96 8.64 -10.69
CA GLY A 65 -5.85 7.67 -10.73
C GLY A 65 -4.75 8.11 -11.69
N ALA A 66 -4.08 7.14 -12.33
CA ALA A 66 -3.18 7.43 -13.43
C ALA A 66 -3.97 8.03 -14.60
N LEU A 67 -3.57 9.21 -15.06
CA LEU A 67 -4.24 9.92 -16.15
C LEU A 67 -3.48 9.77 -17.46
N HIS A 68 -4.22 9.54 -18.54
CA HIS A 68 -3.71 9.68 -19.89
C HIS A 68 -3.51 11.16 -20.26
N PHE A 69 -2.61 11.46 -21.21
CA PHE A 69 -2.31 12.85 -21.58
C PHE A 69 -3.55 13.65 -21.98
N LEU A 70 -4.51 13.00 -22.64
CA LEU A 70 -5.76 13.62 -23.05
C LEU A 70 -6.68 13.96 -21.86
N GLU A 71 -6.69 13.12 -20.83
CA GLU A 71 -7.47 13.39 -19.61
C GLU A 71 -6.86 14.55 -18.82
N ILE A 72 -5.52 14.65 -18.81
CA ILE A 72 -4.82 15.80 -18.25
C ILE A 72 -5.25 17.08 -18.96
N GLU A 73 -5.20 17.11 -20.29
CA GLU A 73 -5.65 18.27 -21.08
C GLU A 73 -7.12 18.61 -20.80
N ALA A 74 -7.99 17.60 -20.67
CA ALA A 74 -9.37 17.81 -20.30
C ALA A 74 -9.51 18.47 -18.92
N LEU A 75 -8.79 17.98 -17.89
CA LEU A 75 -8.82 18.58 -16.56
C LEU A 75 -8.23 19.99 -16.53
N MET A 76 -7.19 20.26 -17.32
CA MET A 76 -6.65 21.61 -17.45
C MET A 76 -7.70 22.58 -17.98
N LYS A 77 -8.51 22.15 -18.96
CA LYS A 77 -9.52 22.98 -19.61
C LYS A 77 -10.82 23.09 -18.80
N LEU A 78 -11.27 21.99 -18.18
CA LEU A 78 -12.57 21.90 -17.50
C LEU A 78 -12.51 22.26 -16.02
N ALA A 79 -11.39 21.99 -15.35
CA ALA A 79 -11.25 22.15 -13.90
C ALA A 79 -10.14 23.15 -13.52
N GLY A 80 -9.46 23.77 -14.49
CA GLY A 80 -8.38 24.74 -14.23
C GLY A 80 -7.14 24.11 -13.59
N VAL A 81 -6.91 22.81 -13.83
CA VAL A 81 -5.71 22.11 -13.39
C VAL A 81 -4.48 22.68 -14.12
N ARG A 82 -3.36 22.82 -13.41
CA ARG A 82 -2.06 23.21 -13.99
C ARG A 82 -1.20 21.97 -14.19
N LYS A 83 -0.26 22.01 -15.14
CA LYS A 83 0.69 20.90 -15.36
C LYS A 83 1.43 20.49 -14.08
N SER A 84 1.78 21.45 -13.23
CA SER A 84 2.42 21.21 -11.92
C SER A 84 1.55 20.40 -10.95
N HIS A 85 0.22 20.40 -11.09
CA HIS A 85 -0.67 19.60 -10.24
C HIS A 85 -0.68 18.12 -10.64
N VAL A 86 -0.21 17.80 -11.84
CA VAL A 86 -0.26 16.44 -12.42
C VAL A 86 0.99 15.64 -12.04
N GLU A 87 2.07 16.32 -11.70
CA GLU A 87 3.34 15.72 -11.26
C GLU A 87 3.19 14.91 -9.96
N SER A 88 2.17 15.23 -9.15
CA SER A 88 1.83 14.55 -7.90
C SER A 88 0.87 13.36 -8.06
N ILE A 89 0.45 13.03 -9.29
CA ILE A 89 -0.36 11.83 -9.51
C ILE A 89 0.53 10.61 -9.25
N PRO A 90 0.15 9.71 -8.32
CA PRO A 90 0.90 8.49 -8.10
C PRO A 90 0.95 7.70 -9.40
N ARG A 91 2.15 7.59 -9.99
CA ARG A 91 2.38 6.60 -11.06
C ARG A 91 2.11 5.25 -10.42
N PHE A 92 1.04 4.59 -10.88
CA PHE A 92 0.55 3.31 -10.40
C PHE A 92 1.68 2.42 -9.87
N ARG A 93 1.85 2.38 -8.54
CA ARG A 93 2.64 1.35 -7.86
C ARG A 93 1.63 0.29 -7.50
N GLY A 94 1.83 -0.96 -7.92
CA GLY A 94 0.99 -2.07 -7.49
C GLY A 94 0.80 -1.98 -5.98
N PHE A 95 -0.45 -1.81 -5.55
CA PHE A 95 -0.76 -1.59 -4.15
C PHE A 95 -0.61 -2.90 -3.41
N ILE A 96 0.57 -3.13 -2.83
CA ILE A 96 0.70 -3.99 -1.66
C ILE A 96 0.47 -3.07 -0.48
N GLU A 97 -0.66 -3.24 0.21
CA GLU A 97 -0.93 -2.53 1.45
C GLU A 97 0.21 -2.85 2.43
N LEU A 98 0.87 -1.82 2.96
CA LEU A 98 2.00 -1.99 3.88
C LEU A 98 1.60 -2.88 5.07
N ASP A 99 0.36 -2.75 5.55
CA ASP A 99 -0.22 -3.57 6.62
C ASP A 99 -0.24 -5.06 6.29
N VAL A 100 -0.45 -5.42 5.01
CA VAL A 100 -0.44 -6.83 4.57
C VAL A 100 0.98 -7.36 4.58
N LEU A 101 1.93 -6.64 3.98
CA LEU A 101 3.34 -7.03 3.99
C LEU A 101 3.88 -7.14 5.42
N ASP A 102 3.49 -6.21 6.30
CA ASP A 102 3.90 -6.21 7.70
C ASP A 102 3.34 -7.37 8.48
N ARG A 103 2.13 -7.82 8.16
CA ARG A 103 1.58 -9.05 8.73
C ARG A 103 2.44 -10.26 8.37
N TYR A 104 2.82 -10.43 7.09
CA TYR A 104 3.67 -11.54 6.66
C TYR A 104 5.06 -11.49 7.31
N ILE A 105 5.71 -10.33 7.32
CA ILE A 105 7.02 -10.15 7.94
C ILE A 105 6.94 -10.45 9.44
N ASN A 106 5.94 -9.93 10.15
CA ASN A 106 5.79 -10.19 11.58
C ASN A 106 5.43 -11.65 11.88
N GLY A 107 4.63 -12.29 11.03
CA GLY A 107 4.32 -13.72 11.13
C GLY A 107 5.58 -14.58 11.08
N VAL A 108 6.43 -14.38 10.08
CA VAL A 108 7.72 -15.08 9.95
C VAL A 108 8.67 -14.74 11.12
N LYS A 109 8.71 -13.49 11.55
CA LYS A 109 9.50 -13.08 12.73
C LYS A 109 9.12 -13.86 13.98
N ASN A 110 7.82 -14.05 14.22
CA ASN A 110 7.31 -14.84 15.34
C ASN A 110 7.68 -16.33 15.17
N VAL A 111 7.57 -16.88 13.96
CA VAL A 111 8.02 -18.25 13.67
C VAL A 111 9.50 -18.42 14.01
N PHE A 112 10.40 -17.55 13.56
CA PHE A 112 11.82 -17.68 13.90
C PHE A 112 12.12 -17.58 15.41
N ARG A 113 11.26 -16.91 16.18
CA ARG A 113 11.39 -16.79 17.64
C ARG A 113 10.91 -18.05 18.36
N GLU A 114 9.85 -18.69 17.88
CA GLU A 114 9.12 -19.73 18.61
C GLU A 114 9.33 -21.15 18.05
N MET A 115 9.86 -21.24 16.82
CA MET A 115 10.08 -22.50 16.13
C MET A 115 11.00 -23.43 16.91
N LYS A 116 10.57 -24.69 17.00
CA LYS A 116 11.37 -25.79 17.55
C LYS A 116 11.97 -26.59 16.42
N ILE A 117 13.26 -26.91 16.54
CA ILE A 117 13.93 -27.83 15.64
C ILE A 117 13.69 -29.24 16.17
N LEU A 118 13.01 -30.08 15.39
CA LEU A 118 12.67 -31.45 15.79
C LEU A 118 13.79 -32.46 15.46
N GLY A 119 14.73 -32.09 14.58
CA GLY A 119 15.89 -32.92 14.24
C GLY A 119 15.53 -34.22 13.50
N GLU A 120 16.57 -34.96 13.12
CA GLU A 120 16.59 -36.20 12.32
C GLU A 120 15.24 -36.85 12.00
N SER A 121 14.73 -36.55 10.81
CA SER A 121 13.72 -37.35 10.12
C SER A 121 14.36 -38.04 8.90
N ARG A 122 13.92 -39.26 8.56
CA ARG A 122 14.39 -39.98 7.37
C ARG A 122 14.29 -39.07 6.13
N GLY A 123 15.43 -38.67 5.55
CA GLY A 123 15.48 -37.98 4.25
C GLY A 123 16.16 -36.61 4.19
N MET A 124 16.67 -36.05 5.30
CA MET A 124 17.50 -34.83 5.28
C MET A 124 18.52 -34.86 6.41
N SER A 125 19.76 -34.47 6.12
CA SER A 125 20.83 -34.31 7.11
C SER A 125 20.68 -33.01 7.90
N ASN A 126 21.23 -32.95 9.11
CA ASN A 126 21.26 -31.72 9.91
C ASN A 126 21.97 -30.55 9.19
N ARG A 127 22.94 -30.85 8.32
CA ARG A 127 23.60 -29.84 7.49
C ARG A 127 22.65 -29.23 6.47
N GLU A 128 21.87 -30.05 5.77
CA GLU A 128 20.89 -29.59 4.79
C GLU A 128 19.76 -28.81 5.46
N LEU A 129 19.31 -29.24 6.64
CA LEU A 129 18.32 -28.51 7.44
C LEU A 129 18.84 -27.12 7.84
N ASN A 130 20.06 -27.04 8.37
CA ASN A 130 20.67 -25.76 8.74
C ASN A 130 20.82 -24.84 7.53
N LEU A 131 21.19 -25.37 6.37
CA LEU A 131 21.30 -24.61 5.13
C LEU A 131 19.94 -24.08 4.66
N ALA A 132 18.89 -24.89 4.73
CA ALA A 132 17.53 -24.44 4.39
C ALA A 132 17.04 -23.34 5.35
N LEU A 133 17.31 -23.48 6.65
CA LEU A 133 16.98 -22.45 7.64
C LEU A 133 17.79 -21.16 7.44
N GLU A 134 19.05 -21.27 7.05
CA GLU A 134 19.88 -20.13 6.69
C GLU A 134 19.30 -19.40 5.46
N TRP A 135 18.94 -20.13 4.40
CA TRP A 135 18.28 -19.54 3.24
C TRP A 135 16.99 -18.83 3.62
N ALA A 136 16.13 -19.46 4.42
CA ALA A 136 14.90 -18.82 4.91
C ALA A 136 15.20 -17.50 5.64
N ARG A 137 16.22 -17.47 6.52
CA ARG A 137 16.63 -16.24 7.21
C ARG A 137 17.12 -15.17 6.23
N ASN A 138 17.93 -15.54 5.25
CA ASN A 138 18.41 -14.59 4.23
C ASN A 138 17.25 -13.97 3.45
N TYR A 139 16.24 -14.76 3.05
CA TYR A 139 15.05 -14.23 2.38
C TYR A 139 14.19 -13.31 3.27
N TYR A 140 14.13 -13.60 4.58
CA TYR A 140 13.49 -12.71 5.54
C TYR A 140 14.24 -11.38 5.68
N ASP A 141 15.57 -11.42 5.78
CA ASP A 141 16.40 -10.21 5.86
C ASP A 141 16.33 -9.39 4.55
N ASP A 142 16.34 -10.07 3.39
CA ASP A 142 16.13 -9.45 2.08
C ASP A 142 14.76 -8.76 2.01
N SER A 143 13.70 -9.40 2.51
CA SER A 143 12.38 -8.81 2.56
C SER A 143 12.36 -7.49 3.34
N ILE A 144 13.01 -7.45 4.51
CA ILE A 144 13.16 -6.21 5.30
C ILE A 144 13.96 -5.16 4.50
N ALA A 145 15.06 -5.56 3.87
CA ALA A 145 15.90 -4.64 3.10
C ALA A 145 15.16 -4.04 1.89
N PHE A 146 14.38 -4.84 1.17
CA PHE A 146 13.55 -4.36 0.06
C PHE A 146 12.44 -3.42 0.53
N LYS A 147 11.77 -3.76 1.65
CA LYS A 147 10.76 -2.89 2.27
C LYS A 147 11.33 -1.53 2.62
N LEU A 148 12.50 -1.48 3.27
CA LEU A 148 13.19 -0.24 3.65
C LEU A 148 13.57 0.62 2.43
N LYS A 149 13.82 0.00 1.27
CA LYS A 149 14.09 0.68 0.00
C LYS A 149 12.82 1.09 -0.75
N GLY A 150 11.64 0.73 -0.26
CA GLY A 150 10.35 0.99 -0.90
C GLY A 150 10.00 0.03 -2.04
N ASP A 151 10.77 -1.04 -2.25
CA ASP A 151 10.48 -2.09 -3.22
C ASP A 151 9.58 -3.16 -2.60
N LEU A 152 8.29 -2.84 -2.49
CA LEU A 152 7.31 -3.68 -1.79
C LEU A 152 7.04 -5.01 -2.52
N VAL A 153 7.18 -5.04 -3.85
CA VAL A 153 6.96 -6.24 -4.65
C VAL A 153 8.08 -7.25 -4.40
N SER A 154 9.34 -6.81 -4.49
CA SER A 154 10.48 -7.68 -4.18
C SER A 154 10.46 -8.12 -2.72
N SER A 155 10.03 -7.24 -1.81
CA SER A 155 9.83 -7.57 -0.39
C SER A 155 8.79 -8.67 -0.17
N LEU A 156 7.64 -8.58 -0.85
CA LEU A 156 6.58 -9.59 -0.79
C LEU A 156 7.03 -10.93 -1.39
N ILE A 157 7.75 -10.91 -2.51
CA ILE A 157 8.29 -12.14 -3.13
C ILE A 157 9.28 -12.82 -2.17
N ALA A 158 10.17 -12.04 -1.56
CA ALA A 158 11.18 -12.55 -0.64
C ALA A 158 10.52 -13.18 0.61
N ILE A 159 9.53 -12.52 1.22
CA ILE A 159 8.85 -13.08 2.41
C ILE A 159 8.03 -14.32 2.08
N ALA A 160 7.35 -14.35 0.93
CA ALA A 160 6.59 -15.53 0.49
C ALA A 160 7.51 -16.75 0.26
N TYR A 161 8.72 -16.53 -0.28
CA TYR A 161 9.69 -17.62 -0.43
C TYR A 161 10.21 -18.12 0.93
N CYS A 162 10.44 -17.21 1.89
CA CYS A 162 10.76 -17.58 3.27
C CYS A 162 9.68 -18.47 3.91
N GLU A 163 8.41 -18.04 3.84
CA GLU A 163 7.27 -18.84 4.35
C GLU A 163 7.21 -20.21 3.68
N GLY A 164 7.41 -20.28 2.36
CA GLY A 164 7.41 -21.53 1.61
C GLY A 164 8.47 -22.52 2.08
N ILE A 165 9.70 -22.05 2.37
CA ILE A 165 10.75 -22.90 2.94
C ILE A 165 10.32 -23.40 4.32
N LEU A 166 9.88 -22.51 5.21
CA LEU A 166 9.50 -22.85 6.58
C LEU A 166 8.34 -23.85 6.62
N GLU A 167 7.31 -23.64 5.81
CA GLU A 167 6.17 -24.56 5.70
C GLU A 167 6.59 -25.91 5.13
N GLY A 168 7.48 -25.93 4.13
CA GLY A 168 8.06 -27.16 3.59
C GLY A 168 8.80 -27.97 4.66
N LEU A 169 9.61 -27.30 5.50
CA LEU A 169 10.29 -27.94 6.61
C LEU A 169 9.31 -28.43 7.69
N ARG A 170 8.25 -27.67 7.98
CA ARG A 170 7.19 -28.03 8.93
C ARG A 170 6.42 -29.27 8.49
N LEU A 171 5.97 -29.31 7.23
CA LEU A 171 5.25 -30.45 6.64
C LEU A 171 6.08 -31.75 6.68
N ARG A 172 7.40 -31.63 6.59
CA ARG A 172 8.34 -32.75 6.69
C ARG A 172 8.71 -33.13 8.13
N LYS A 173 8.21 -32.38 9.13
CA LYS A 173 8.47 -32.56 10.56
C LYS A 173 9.93 -32.33 10.97
N PHE A 174 10.67 -31.51 10.22
CA PHE A 174 12.02 -31.08 10.65
C PHE A 174 11.96 -29.93 11.67
N VAL A 175 10.90 -29.13 11.59
CA VAL A 175 10.62 -28.03 12.50
C VAL A 175 9.15 -28.05 12.92
N ASP A 176 8.86 -27.42 14.05
CA ASP A 176 7.52 -27.25 14.58
C ASP A 176 7.29 -25.80 15.00
N PHE A 177 6.20 -25.22 14.50
CA PHE A 177 5.75 -23.86 14.80
C PHE A 177 4.29 -23.69 14.35
N LYS A 178 3.65 -22.61 14.80
CA LYS A 178 2.32 -22.20 14.36
C LYS A 178 2.38 -20.85 13.65
N TRP A 179 1.57 -20.69 12.61
CA TRP A 179 1.31 -19.37 12.04
C TRP A 179 0.35 -18.58 12.92
N GLU A 180 0.42 -17.26 12.83
CA GLU A 180 -0.50 -16.38 13.53
C GLU A 180 -1.94 -16.64 13.06
N GLY A 181 -2.82 -17.02 14.00
CA GLY A 181 -4.22 -17.37 13.70
C GLY A 181 -4.50 -18.86 13.48
N GLU A 182 -3.48 -19.73 13.44
CA GLU A 182 -3.69 -21.18 13.50
C GLU A 182 -4.09 -21.61 14.93
N ARG A 183 -5.20 -22.35 15.03
CA ARG A 183 -5.69 -22.93 16.30
C ARG A 183 -4.90 -24.18 16.67
#